data_AF-A0A928RA38-F1
#
_entry.id   AF-A0A928RA38-F1
#
_cell.length_a   1.000
_cell.length_b   1.000
_cell.length_c   1.000
_cell.angle_alpha   90.00
_cell.angle_beta   90.00
_cell.angle_gamma   90.00
#
_symmetry.space_group_name_H-M   'P 1'
#
loop_
_entity.id
_entity.type
_entity.pdbx_description
1 polymer ?
#
loop_
_entity_poly.entity_id
_entity_poly.type
_entity_poly.pdbx_seq_one_letter_code
_entity_poly.pdbx_strand_id
1 'polypeptide(L)'
;MYDVVIIGGGPAGLTAALYALRAEKSVLVLEKSGLGGQIALSGKVENFPGVAQMSGTEFAETLSGQVEALGGQIEYEAALEIKDGDIKTVVTDFGEYQAKSVIIATG
;
A
#
# COMPACT_ATOMS: atom_id res chain seq x y z
N MET A 1 -12.34 -11.64 -0.80
CA MET A 1 -11.33 -12.16 0.16
C MET A 1 -9.98 -12.07 -0.51
N TYR A 2 -9.00 -11.45 0.14
CA TYR A 2 -7.65 -11.24 -0.40
C TYR A 2 -6.66 -12.24 0.18
N ASP A 3 -5.55 -12.46 -0.52
CA ASP A 3 -4.41 -13.14 0.06
C ASP A 3 -3.69 -12.22 1.04
N VAL A 4 -3.52 -10.94 0.68
CA VAL A 4 -2.83 -9.93 1.50
C VAL A 4 -3.62 -8.63 1.50
N VAL A 5 -3.91 -8.09 2.69
CA VAL A 5 -4.31 -6.68 2.87
C VAL A 5 -3.13 -5.91 3.43
N ILE A 6 -2.83 -4.75 2.87
CA ILE A 6 -1.72 -3.89 3.26
C ILE A 6 -2.30 -2.58 3.75
N ILE A 7 -1.93 -2.15 4.96
CA ILE A 7 -2.44 -0.92 5.57
C ILE A 7 -1.33 0.13 5.53
N GLY A 8 -1.49 1.13 4.67
CA GLY A 8 -0.53 2.20 4.40
C GLY A 8 -0.05 2.20 2.95
N GLY A 9 -0.24 3.33 2.27
CA GLY A 9 0.13 3.57 0.87
C GLY A 9 1.50 4.24 0.68
N GLY A 10 2.39 4.15 1.66
CA GLY A 10 3.77 4.65 1.56
C GLY A 10 4.71 3.69 0.81
N PRO A 11 6.01 4.03 0.66
CA PRO A 11 6.98 3.19 -0.06
C PRO A 11 7.06 1.76 0.46
N ALA A 12 6.94 1.56 1.79
CA ALA A 12 6.95 0.22 2.39
C ALA A 12 5.73 -0.61 1.95
N GLY A 13 4.52 -0.04 2.03
CA GLY A 13 3.29 -0.72 1.67
C GLY A 13 3.17 -0.98 0.17
N LEU A 14 3.47 0.02 -0.66
CA LEU A 14 3.44 -0.12 -2.12
C LEU A 14 4.48 -1.12 -2.63
N THR A 15 5.68 -1.16 -2.03
CA THR A 15 6.69 -2.17 -2.38
C THR A 15 6.24 -3.57 -1.95
N ALA A 16 5.64 -3.72 -0.75
CA ALA A 16 5.08 -5.00 -0.32
C ALA A 16 3.95 -5.47 -1.27
N ALA A 17 3.10 -4.55 -1.73
CA ALA A 17 2.04 -4.84 -2.69
C ALA A 17 2.61 -5.34 -4.01
N LEU A 18 3.63 -4.64 -4.53
CA LEU A 18 4.32 -5.01 -5.76
C LEU A 18 4.85 -6.45 -5.71
N TYR A 19 5.53 -6.82 -4.62
CA TYR A 19 6.10 -8.15 -4.47
C TYR A 19 5.03 -9.23 -4.27
N ALA A 20 3.96 -8.94 -3.52
CA ALA A 20 2.86 -9.87 -3.36
C ALA A 20 2.13 -10.13 -4.70
N LEU A 21 1.87 -9.08 -5.49
CA LEU A 21 1.27 -9.20 -6.83
C LEU A 21 2.15 -10.01 -7.78
N ARG A 22 3.48 -9.79 -7.76
CA ARG A 22 4.44 -10.59 -8.54
C ARG A 22 4.48 -12.06 -8.14
N ALA A 23 4.07 -12.38 -6.91
CA ALA A 23 3.88 -13.75 -6.43
C ALA A 23 2.45 -14.29 -6.68
N GLU A 24 1.72 -13.66 -7.60
CA GLU A 24 0.36 -14.01 -8.02
C GLU A 24 -0.64 -14.04 -6.87
N LYS A 25 -0.49 -13.09 -5.92
CA LYS A 25 -1.43 -12.90 -4.81
C LYS A 25 -2.44 -11.82 -5.12
N SER A 26 -3.66 -12.01 -4.66
CA SER A 26 -4.66 -10.95 -4.61
C SER A 26 -4.32 -9.97 -3.49
N VAL A 27 -4.18 -8.68 -3.82
CA VAL A 27 -3.70 -7.63 -2.91
C VAL A 27 -4.67 -6.46 -2.89
N LEU A 28 -4.97 -6.00 -1.67
CA LEU A 28 -5.63 -4.73 -1.39
C LEU A 28 -4.70 -3.85 -0.55
N VAL A 29 -4.48 -2.61 -0.99
CA VAL A 29 -3.80 -1.56 -0.21
C VAL A 29 -4.85 -0.58 0.30
N LEU A 30 -4.87 -0.34 1.61
CA LEU A 30 -5.72 0.65 2.27
C LEU A 30 -4.89 1.87 2.63
N GLU A 31 -5.26 3.05 2.14
CA GLU A 31 -4.60 4.32 2.44
C GLU A 31 -5.62 5.38 2.86
N LYS A 32 -5.43 6.01 4.03
CA LYS A 32 -6.42 6.92 4.60
C LYS A 32 -6.44 8.34 4.01
N SER A 33 -5.38 8.77 3.34
CA SER A 33 -5.24 10.18 2.94
C SER A 33 -4.63 10.37 1.56
N GLY A 34 -3.49 9.75 1.29
CA GLY A 34 -2.77 9.94 0.04
C GLY A 34 -1.56 9.03 -0.10
N LEU A 35 -1.26 8.65 -1.34
CA LEU A 35 -0.17 7.74 -1.65
C LEU A 35 1.20 8.38 -1.46
N GLY A 36 2.18 7.57 -1.07
CA GLY A 36 3.55 7.98 -0.84
C GLY A 36 3.91 8.25 0.63
N GLY A 37 2.95 8.35 1.54
CA GLY A 37 3.22 8.60 2.95
C GLY A 37 4.16 9.82 3.15
N GLN A 38 5.19 9.69 3.98
CA GLN A 38 6.13 10.79 4.24
C GLN A 38 6.94 11.23 3.01
N ILE A 39 7.23 10.33 2.06
CA ILE A 39 8.07 10.70 0.91
C ILE A 39 7.36 11.72 0.01
N ALA A 40 6.03 11.67 -0.08
CA ALA A 40 5.22 12.59 -0.88
C ALA A 40 5.40 14.06 -0.44
N LEU A 41 5.79 14.30 0.81
CA LEU A 41 6.05 15.65 1.33
C LEU A 41 7.42 16.20 0.95
N SER A 42 8.30 15.37 0.38
CA SER A 42 9.65 15.77 -0.01
C SER A 42 9.63 16.50 -1.35
N GLY A 43 10.07 17.76 -1.36
CA GLY A 43 10.21 18.52 -2.61
C GLY A 43 11.25 17.95 -3.58
N LYS A 44 12.20 17.16 -3.07
CA LYS A 44 13.26 16.51 -3.84
C LYS A 44 13.69 15.19 -3.20
N VAL A 45 13.77 14.14 -4.01
CA VAL A 45 14.30 12.81 -3.70
C VAL A 45 15.48 12.55 -4.63
N GLU A 46 16.68 12.41 -4.07
CA GLU A 46 17.94 12.23 -4.80
C GLU A 46 18.88 11.20 -4.15
N ASN A 47 18.39 10.53 -3.10
CA ASN A 47 19.13 9.56 -2.29
C ASN A 47 18.53 8.15 -2.36
N PHE A 48 17.63 7.90 -3.31
CA PHE A 48 17.10 6.56 -3.56
C PHE A 48 17.88 5.91 -4.72
N PRO A 49 18.55 4.77 -4.51
CA PRO A 49 19.34 4.14 -5.57
C PRO A 49 18.52 3.88 -6.84
N GLY A 50 19.07 4.25 -8.00
CA GLY A 50 18.38 4.14 -9.29
C GLY A 50 17.50 5.34 -9.65
N VAL A 51 17.30 6.28 -8.72
CA VAL A 51 16.62 7.56 -8.97
C VAL A 51 17.66 8.68 -8.91
N ALA A 52 17.94 9.31 -10.04
CA ALA A 52 18.87 10.44 -10.10
C ALA A 52 18.31 11.67 -9.35
N GLN A 53 17.07 12.04 -9.68
CA GLN A 53 16.33 13.10 -9.01
C GLN A 53 14.86 13.03 -9.43
N MET A 54 13.94 13.16 -8.48
CA MET A 54 12.52 13.40 -8.73
C MET A 54 11.86 14.06 -7.50
N SER A 55 10.61 14.51 -7.60
CA SER A 55 9.82 14.92 -6.45
C SER A 55 9.28 13.72 -5.68
N GLY A 56 8.92 13.93 -4.41
CA GLY A 56 8.27 12.93 -3.58
C GLY A 56 6.95 12.42 -4.16
N THR A 57 6.15 13.32 -4.73
CA THR A 57 4.87 12.99 -5.38
C THR A 57 5.09 12.10 -6.61
N GLU A 58 6.02 12.47 -7.50
CA GLU A 58 6.33 11.63 -8.68
C GLU A 58 6.83 10.24 -8.26
N PHE A 59 7.57 10.14 -7.15
CA PHE A 59 8.05 8.85 -6.63
C PHE A 59 6.88 7.99 -6.15
N ALA A 60 5.93 8.59 -5.43
CA ALA A 60 4.72 7.93 -4.96
C ALA A 60 3.85 7.43 -6.12
N GLU A 61 3.59 8.30 -7.10
CA GLU A 61 2.83 7.98 -8.32
C GLU A 61 3.47 6.85 -9.13
N THR A 62 4.80 6.85 -9.21
CA THR A 62 5.55 5.78 -9.89
C THR A 62 5.31 4.43 -9.20
N LEU A 63 5.40 4.39 -7.87
CA LEU A 63 5.18 3.14 -7.12
C LEU A 63 3.73 2.67 -7.18
N SER A 64 2.75 3.57 -7.02
CA SER A 64 1.34 3.20 -7.09
C SER A 64 0.94 2.73 -8.48
N GLY A 65 1.42 3.40 -9.54
CA GLY A 65 1.18 2.98 -10.91
C GLY A 65 1.71 1.58 -11.22
N GLN A 66 2.84 1.18 -10.60
CA GLN A 66 3.34 -0.20 -10.73
C GLN A 66 2.42 -1.23 -10.06
N VAL A 67 1.84 -0.88 -8.91
CA VAL A 67 0.89 -1.74 -8.19
C VAL A 67 -0.39 -1.91 -9.01
N GLU A 68 -0.98 -0.82 -9.50
CA GLU A 68 -2.18 -0.83 -10.34
C GLU A 68 -1.95 -1.57 -11.65
N ALA A 69 -0.79 -1.39 -12.29
CA ALA A 69 -0.44 -2.08 -13.54
C ALA A 69 -0.34 -3.62 -13.39
N LEU A 70 -0.08 -4.11 -12.17
CA LEU A 70 -0.11 -5.54 -11.84
C LEU A 70 -1.48 -6.02 -11.36
N GLY A 71 -2.51 -5.16 -11.39
CA GLY A 71 -3.87 -5.48 -10.96
C GLY A 71 -4.10 -5.37 -9.45
N GLY A 72 -3.18 -4.74 -8.71
CA GLY A 72 -3.39 -4.41 -7.31
C GLY A 72 -4.51 -3.38 -7.14
N GLN A 73 -5.29 -3.53 -6.07
CA GLN A 73 -6.34 -2.58 -5.71
C GLN A 73 -5.85 -1.64 -4.61
N ILE A 74 -6.16 -0.36 -4.75
CA ILE A 74 -5.83 0.67 -3.77
C ILE A 74 -7.15 1.36 -3.42
N GLU A 75 -7.55 1.28 -2.15
CA GLU A 75 -8.75 1.92 -1.65
C GLU A 75 -8.38 3.02 -0.65
N TYR A 76 -9.07 4.16 -0.77
CA TYR A 76 -8.84 5.33 0.07
C TYR A 76 -9.67 5.26 1.35
N GLU A 77 -9.34 4.30 2.21
CA GLU A 77 -10.08 4.00 3.43
C GLU A 77 -9.16 3.93 4.65
N ALA A 78 -9.68 4.33 5.81
CA ALA A 78 -8.96 4.25 7.06
C ALA A 78 -9.20 2.88 7.72
N ALA A 79 -8.15 2.07 7.86
CA ALA A 79 -8.24 0.86 8.69
C ALA A 79 -8.35 1.26 10.18
N LEU A 80 -9.42 0.83 10.82
CA LEU A 80 -9.79 1.17 12.20
C LEU A 80 -9.45 0.04 13.18
N GLU A 81 -9.64 -1.21 12.77
CA GLU A 81 -9.44 -2.39 13.61
C GLU A 81 -8.94 -3.57 12.77
N ILE A 82 -8.08 -4.41 13.36
CA ILE A 82 -7.72 -5.71 12.80
C ILE A 82 -8.16 -6.77 13.80
N LYS A 83 -9.09 -7.63 13.37
CA LYS A 83 -9.53 -8.80 14.13
C LYS A 83 -8.70 -9.99 13.67
N ASP A 84 -7.89 -10.54 14.57
CA ASP A 84 -7.03 -11.70 14.29
C ASP A 84 -7.81 -13.02 14.41
N GLY A 85 -7.32 -14.03 13.70
CA GLY A 85 -7.93 -15.34 13.52
C GLY A 85 -7.30 -16.07 12.34
N ASP A 86 -7.80 -17.27 12.00
CA ASP A 86 -7.32 -18.02 10.83
C ASP A 86 -7.40 -17.17 9.55
N ILE A 87 -8.53 -16.47 9.39
CA ILE A 87 -8.73 -15.38 8.43
C ILE A 87 -8.79 -14.08 9.22
N LYS A 88 -8.04 -13.07 8.78
CA LYS A 88 -8.02 -11.75 9.39
C LYS A 88 -9.14 -10.91 8.80
N THR A 89 -9.76 -10.10 9.65
CA THR A 89 -10.72 -9.08 9.21
C THR A 89 -10.14 -7.71 9.49
N VAL A 90 -10.03 -6.88 8.45
CA VAL A 90 -9.66 -5.47 8.57
C VAL A 90 -10.94 -4.65 8.46
N VAL A 91 -11.30 -3.96 9.55
CA VAL A 91 -12.44 -3.07 9.61
C VAL A 91 -11.98 -1.69 9.17
N THR A 92 -12.73 -1.07 8.26
CA THR A 92 -12.50 0.30 7.78
C THR A 92 -13.68 1.20 8.13
N ASP A 93 -13.60 2.47 7.76
CA ASP A 93 -14.70 3.43 7.83
C ASP A 93 -15.80 3.20 6.76
N PHE A 94 -15.58 2.31 5.78
CA PHE A 94 -16.56 1.98 4.74
C PHE A 94 -17.02 0.52 4.74
N GLY A 95 -16.37 -0.37 5.49
CA GLY A 95 -16.78 -1.76 5.57
C GLY A 95 -15.76 -2.67 6.23
N GLU A 96 -15.74 -3.93 5.82
CA GLU A 96 -14.79 -4.92 6.32
C GLU A 96 -14.21 -5.73 5.16
N TYR A 97 -12.91 -5.98 5.22
CA TYR A 97 -12.19 -6.83 4.27
C TYR A 97 -11.61 -8.05 4.96
N GLN A 98 -11.74 -9.21 4.32
CA GLN A 98 -11.13 -10.45 4.79
C GLN A 98 -9.86 -10.80 4.03
N ALA A 99 -8.82 -11.20 4.76
CA ALA A 99 -7.53 -11.57 4.20
C ALA A 99 -6.85 -12.75 4.92
N LYS A 100 -6.01 -13.49 4.19
CA LYS A 100 -5.18 -14.56 4.78
C LYS A 100 -3.99 -13.98 5.58
N SER A 101 -3.48 -12.83 5.18
CA SER A 101 -2.44 -12.09 5.90
C SER A 101 -2.68 -10.59 5.84
N VAL A 102 -2.10 -9.85 6.80
CA VAL A 102 -2.13 -8.38 6.86
C VAL A 102 -0.70 -7.87 7.03
N ILE A 103 -0.32 -6.85 6.26
CA ILE A 103 0.94 -6.12 6.42
C ILE A 103 0.61 -4.71 6.91
N ILE A 104 1.15 -4.32 8.07
CA ILE A 104 0.99 -2.98 8.62
C ILE A 104 2.20 -2.14 8.18
N ALA A 105 1.93 -1.11 7.38
CA ALA A 105 2.92 -0.20 6.78
C ALA A 105 2.50 1.27 6.96
N THR A 106 1.94 1.61 8.13
CA THR A 106 1.30 2.90 8.45
C THR A 106 2.28 4.04 8.82
N GLY A 107 3.58 3.82 8.66
CA GLY A 107 4.65 4.77 8.99
C GLY A 107 4.96 5.77 7.89
#